data_AF-A0A8H4LUN2-F1
#
_entry.id   AF-A0A8H4LUN2-F1
#
_cell.length_a   1.000
_cell.length_b   1.000
_cell.length_c   1.000
_cell.angle_alpha   90.00
_cell.angle_beta   90.00
_cell.angle_gamma   90.00
#
_symmetry.space_group_name_H-M   'P 1'
#
loop_
_entity.id
_entity.type
_entity.pdbx_description
1 polymer ?
#
loop_
_entity_poly.entity_id
_entity_poly.type
_entity_poly.pdbx_seq_one_letter_code
_entity_poly.pdbx_strand_id
1 'polypeptide(L)'
;MFLAMRASLSSLQRARAVAASSIKQLSPAPVDLSTSCLLPKSRQTRASTSLAFVNRQEQQSQHVDPTSTRLDHPISLARMPSGKDRLYVALYARGGEPSMSGLEDKYHWALIVGPKKETPLSRGLLCQVNNGVGPWPDWQYEQRDISMKPSPRLLVRVTVAKIRNRRRLKSVLRDTPLRPEQEGWKCVEWVQEALRALDKDGSALGTSVSEWQTVRDWAMWYIDAKHRAGRFDRYYDPDHAPTWDLLENTETVT
;
A
#
# COMPACT_ATOMS: atom_id res chain seq x y z
N MET A 1 12.78 -0.85 31.34
CA MET A 1 12.07 -0.08 30.29
C MET A 1 12.99 0.82 29.44
N PHE A 2 14.12 1.30 29.97
CA PHE A 2 15.03 2.23 29.25
C PHE A 2 15.90 1.62 28.13
N LEU A 3 16.20 0.31 28.13
CA LEU A 3 17.04 -0.29 27.08
C LEU A 3 16.31 -0.47 25.73
N ALA A 4 15.02 -0.79 25.74
CA ALA A 4 14.23 -0.98 24.51
C ALA A 4 14.05 0.34 23.73
N MET A 5 13.96 1.47 24.45
CA MET A 5 13.81 2.80 23.85
C MET A 5 15.09 3.25 23.12
N ARG A 6 16.27 2.90 23.65
CA ARG A 6 17.57 3.22 23.01
C ARG A 6 17.82 2.42 21.73
N ALA A 7 17.40 1.15 21.67
CA ALA A 7 17.55 0.33 20.48
C ALA A 7 16.68 0.84 19.30
N SER A 8 15.46 1.31 19.60
CA SER A 8 14.53 1.89 18.61
C SER A 8 15.06 3.20 18.01
N LEU A 9 15.57 4.11 18.86
CA LEU A 9 16.21 5.36 18.43
C LEU A 9 17.42 5.12 17.53
N SER A 10 18.26 4.12 17.85
CA SER A 10 19.45 3.80 17.04
C SER A 10 19.13 3.22 15.65
N SER A 11 17.95 2.62 15.49
CA SER A 11 17.49 2.03 14.24
C SER A 11 16.89 3.10 13.33
N LEU A 12 16.12 4.02 13.91
CA LEU A 12 15.60 5.23 13.24
C LEU A 12 16.72 6.17 12.76
N GLN A 13 17.77 6.35 13.56
CA GLN A 13 18.93 7.16 13.18
C GLN A 13 19.73 6.53 12.02
N ARG A 14 19.85 5.19 11.99
CA ARG A 14 20.48 4.47 10.88
C ARG A 14 19.65 4.54 9.60
N ALA A 15 18.33 4.41 9.69
CA ALA A 15 17.44 4.57 8.54
C ALA A 15 17.52 5.99 7.94
N ARG A 16 17.60 7.03 8.78
CA ARG A 16 17.80 8.43 8.34
C ARG A 16 19.12 8.63 7.60
N ALA A 17 20.20 8.02 8.07
CA ALA A 17 21.52 8.17 7.44
C ALA A 17 21.61 7.49 6.06
N VAL A 18 20.98 6.32 5.90
CA VAL A 18 20.97 5.58 4.62
C VAL A 18 20.11 6.28 3.56
N ALA A 19 18.96 6.83 3.96
CA ALA A 19 18.09 7.60 3.07
C ALA A 19 18.77 8.90 2.58
N ALA A 20 19.42 9.64 3.48
CA ALA A 20 20.12 10.88 3.14
C ALA A 20 21.34 10.65 2.21
N SER A 21 22.01 9.49 2.32
CA SER A 21 23.14 9.13 1.46
C SER A 21 22.69 8.75 0.04
N SER A 22 21.58 8.01 -0.09
CA SER A 22 21.07 7.55 -1.39
C SER A 22 20.55 8.69 -2.28
N ILE A 23 20.02 9.76 -1.67
CA ILE A 23 19.49 10.93 -2.40
C ILE A 23 20.61 11.74 -3.07
N LYS A 24 21.84 11.74 -2.53
CA LYS A 24 22.97 12.51 -3.08
C LYS A 24 23.68 11.86 -4.27
N GLN A 25 23.45 10.58 -4.55
CA GLN A 25 24.17 9.84 -5.61
C GLN A 25 23.45 9.76 -6.96
N LEU A 26 22.24 10.32 -7.10
CA LEU A 26 21.44 10.23 -8.33
C LEU A 26 21.21 11.60 -8.95
N SER A 27 22.26 12.22 -9.49
CA SER A 27 22.15 13.35 -10.42
C SER A 27 22.57 12.88 -11.83
N PRO A 28 21.66 12.80 -12.82
CA PRO A 28 22.03 12.41 -14.17
C PRO A 28 22.43 13.62 -15.03
N ALA A 29 23.50 13.43 -15.82
CA ALA A 29 23.91 14.32 -16.90
C ALA A 29 22.90 14.28 -18.07
N PRO A 30 22.78 15.35 -18.88
CA PRO A 30 21.80 15.41 -19.97
C PRO A 30 22.24 14.54 -21.15
N VAL A 31 21.31 13.75 -21.71
CA VAL A 31 21.52 12.99 -22.94
C VAL A 31 20.51 13.45 -23.98
N ASP A 32 21.06 13.82 -25.13
CA ASP A 32 20.41 14.32 -26.33
C ASP A 32 19.68 13.17 -27.07
N LEU A 33 18.47 13.42 -27.57
CA LEU A 33 17.63 12.43 -28.23
C LEU A 33 17.21 12.93 -29.61
N SER A 34 17.85 12.40 -30.64
CA SER A 34 17.31 12.36 -32.00
C SER A 34 17.51 10.96 -32.58
N THR A 35 16.41 10.26 -32.86
CA THR A 35 16.05 9.75 -34.21
C THR A 35 14.93 8.72 -34.06
N SER A 36 13.92 8.91 -34.91
CA SER A 36 12.73 8.09 -35.13
C SER A 36 13.04 6.74 -35.80
N CYS A 37 12.19 5.73 -35.57
CA CYS A 37 11.92 4.68 -36.56
C CYS A 37 10.58 3.98 -36.31
N LEU A 38 9.99 3.54 -37.42
CA LEU A 38 8.60 3.16 -37.65
C LEU A 38 8.32 1.67 -37.35
N LEU A 39 7.05 1.41 -37.02
CA LEU A 39 6.17 0.20 -37.14
C LEU A 39 6.63 -0.90 -38.14
N PRO A 40 6.16 -2.20 -38.08
CA PRO A 40 4.73 -2.54 -37.93
C PRO A 40 4.33 -3.90 -37.30
N LYS A 41 3.00 -4.09 -37.35
CA LYS A 41 2.04 -5.06 -36.80
C LYS A 41 2.13 -6.53 -37.28
N SER A 42 1.34 -7.34 -36.57
CA SER A 42 0.63 -8.60 -36.94
C SER A 42 1.29 -9.86 -36.38
N ARG A 43 0.59 -10.94 -35.99
CA ARG A 43 -0.76 -11.42 -36.34
C ARG A 43 -1.26 -12.42 -35.28
N GLN A 44 -2.56 -12.65 -35.34
CA GLN A 44 -3.42 -13.43 -34.46
C GLN A 44 -3.53 -14.90 -34.92
N THR A 45 -3.65 -15.86 -34.00
CA THR A 45 -4.20 -17.20 -34.27
C THR A 45 -5.01 -17.74 -33.07
N ARG A 46 -6.21 -18.23 -33.37
CA ARG A 46 -7.19 -18.92 -32.52
C ARG A 46 -6.96 -20.44 -32.51
N ALA A 47 -7.37 -21.11 -31.43
CA ALA A 47 -8.21 -22.33 -31.37
C ALA A 47 -8.44 -22.68 -29.88
N SER A 48 -9.65 -22.74 -29.33
CA SER A 48 -10.59 -23.89 -29.27
C SER A 48 -9.88 -25.21 -28.87
N THR A 49 -10.29 -25.95 -27.83
CA THR A 49 -11.58 -26.65 -27.73
C THR A 49 -11.83 -27.18 -26.29
N SER A 50 -13.11 -27.28 -25.96
CA SER A 50 -13.77 -27.88 -24.78
C SER A 50 -13.53 -29.38 -24.59
N LEU A 51 -13.56 -29.87 -23.33
CA LEU A 51 -14.35 -31.06 -22.95
C LEU A 51 -14.45 -31.23 -21.41
N ALA A 52 -15.67 -31.48 -20.95
CA ALA A 52 -16.06 -31.75 -19.57
C ALA A 52 -15.97 -33.26 -19.24
N PHE A 53 -15.81 -33.63 -17.96
CA PHE A 53 -16.36 -34.89 -17.40
C PHE A 53 -16.49 -34.86 -15.86
N VAL A 54 -17.76 -34.81 -15.45
CA VAL A 54 -18.54 -35.39 -14.33
C VAL A 54 -17.87 -36.19 -13.18
N ASN A 55 -18.31 -35.85 -11.95
CA ASN A 55 -18.58 -36.59 -10.68
C ASN A 55 -17.69 -37.75 -10.19
N ARG A 56 -17.44 -37.74 -8.86
CA ARG A 56 -18.08 -38.67 -7.89
C ARG A 56 -17.75 -38.28 -6.44
N GLN A 57 -18.79 -38.23 -5.60
CA GLN A 57 -18.69 -38.16 -4.13
C GLN A 57 -18.19 -39.48 -3.54
N GLU A 58 -17.51 -39.42 -2.40
CA GLU A 58 -17.71 -40.40 -1.33
C GLU A 58 -17.44 -39.77 0.04
N GLN A 59 -18.39 -39.98 0.95
CA GLN A 59 -18.34 -39.67 2.37
C GLN A 59 -17.70 -40.85 3.10
N GLN A 60 -16.90 -40.59 4.15
CA GLN A 60 -16.91 -41.47 5.31
C GLN A 60 -16.46 -40.72 6.57
N SER A 61 -17.07 -41.12 7.67
CA SER A 61 -17.25 -40.41 8.92
C SER A 61 -16.74 -41.28 10.07
N GLN A 62 -16.46 -40.62 11.20
CA GLN A 62 -16.37 -41.12 12.58
C GLN A 62 -15.07 -41.86 13.00
N HIS A 63 -14.37 -41.32 14.01
CA HIS A 63 -14.47 -41.85 15.39
C HIS A 63 -13.85 -40.85 16.40
N VAL A 64 -14.51 -40.71 17.55
CA VAL A 64 -14.14 -39.86 18.68
C VAL A 64 -13.75 -40.81 19.80
N ASP A 65 -12.59 -40.61 20.41
CA ASP A 65 -12.18 -41.32 21.62
C ASP A 65 -11.86 -40.28 22.72
N PRO A 66 -12.46 -40.38 23.93
CA PRO A 66 -12.25 -39.42 25.00
C PRO A 66 -11.14 -39.87 25.96
N THR A 67 -10.51 -38.88 26.60
CA THR A 67 -9.59 -39.00 27.75
C THR A 67 -8.10 -39.17 27.40
N SER A 68 -7.40 -38.04 27.26
CA SER A 68 -5.99 -37.96 27.64
C SER A 68 -5.68 -36.60 28.25
N THR A 69 -5.24 -36.68 29.51
CA THR A 69 -4.99 -35.58 30.43
C THR A 69 -3.69 -34.87 30.09
N ARG A 70 -3.68 -33.54 30.28
CA ARG A 70 -2.54 -32.60 30.31
C ARG A 70 -1.19 -33.24 30.65
N LEU A 71 -0.14 -32.83 29.92
CA LEU A 71 0.86 -31.85 30.39
C LEU A 71 1.82 -31.44 29.24
N ASP A 72 2.37 -30.24 29.39
CA ASP A 72 3.57 -29.70 28.72
C ASP A 72 3.46 -29.28 27.24
N HIS A 73 2.97 -28.05 27.02
CA HIS A 73 3.33 -27.28 25.83
C HIS A 73 4.47 -26.33 26.20
N PRO A 74 5.68 -26.47 25.61
CA PRO A 74 6.66 -25.40 25.67
C PRO A 74 6.05 -24.17 25.00
N ILE A 75 6.32 -23.00 25.58
CA ILE A 75 5.97 -21.69 24.99
C ILE A 75 6.59 -21.67 23.59
N SER A 76 5.79 -22.05 22.59
CA SER A 76 6.07 -21.82 21.20
C SER A 76 6.26 -20.31 21.09
N LEU A 77 7.52 -19.87 20.93
CA LEU A 77 7.86 -18.61 20.29
C LEU A 77 7.12 -18.63 18.96
N ALA A 78 5.88 -18.15 18.98
CA ALA A 78 4.96 -18.24 17.89
C ALA A 78 5.66 -17.57 16.71
N ARG A 79 6.12 -18.40 15.77
CA ARG A 79 6.49 -17.97 14.45
C ARG A 79 5.27 -17.22 13.95
N MET A 80 5.35 -15.88 13.99
CA MET A 80 4.23 -15.03 13.62
C MET A 80 3.71 -15.51 12.27
N PRO A 81 2.40 -15.76 12.10
CA PRO A 81 1.88 -16.25 10.83
C PRO A 81 2.37 -15.32 9.72
N SER A 82 3.21 -15.85 8.83
CA SER A 82 3.83 -15.08 7.75
C SER A 82 2.82 -14.87 6.63
N GLY A 83 1.82 -14.03 6.90
CA GLY A 83 0.72 -13.75 5.98
C GLY A 83 -0.16 -12.57 6.39
N LYS A 84 0.22 -11.81 7.43
CA LYS A 84 -0.56 -10.66 7.90
C LYS A 84 -0.62 -9.55 6.86
N ASP A 85 -1.77 -8.90 6.81
CA ASP A 85 -2.02 -7.75 5.94
C ASP A 85 -0.98 -6.63 6.11
N ARG A 86 -0.89 -5.83 5.06
CA ARG A 86 -0.06 -4.65 4.93
C ARG A 86 -0.94 -3.41 4.80
N LEU A 87 -0.47 -2.33 5.41
CA LEU A 87 -1.00 -1.00 5.18
C LEU A 87 -0.11 -0.31 4.15
N TYR A 88 -0.75 0.26 3.14
CA TYR A 88 -0.10 1.02 2.09
C TYR A 88 -0.63 2.45 2.07
N VAL A 89 0.25 3.41 1.83
CA VAL A 89 -0.15 4.71 1.25
C VAL A 89 -0.21 4.53 -0.25
N ALA A 90 -1.30 4.96 -0.88
CA ALA A 90 -1.52 4.85 -2.32
C ALA A 90 -1.69 6.24 -2.93
N LEU A 91 -1.02 6.47 -4.05
CA LEU A 91 -1.16 7.68 -4.85
C LEU A 91 -1.92 7.37 -6.14
N TYR A 92 -2.99 8.12 -6.36
CA TYR A 92 -3.82 8.02 -7.55
C TYR A 92 -3.67 9.27 -8.42
N ALA A 93 -3.84 9.09 -9.73
CA ALA A 93 -3.97 10.20 -10.66
C ALA A 93 -5.15 11.09 -10.28
N ARG A 94 -4.89 12.39 -10.20
CA ARG A 94 -5.88 13.44 -9.94
C ARG A 94 -5.77 14.50 -11.03
N GLY A 95 -6.91 15.04 -11.46
CA GLY A 95 -6.95 16.18 -12.37
C GLY A 95 -6.99 17.51 -11.60
N GLY A 96 -6.59 18.59 -12.27
CA GLY A 96 -6.53 19.93 -11.70
C GLY A 96 -5.11 20.39 -11.39
N GLU A 97 -4.95 21.69 -11.22
CA GLU A 97 -3.66 22.30 -10.87
C GLU A 97 -3.35 22.07 -9.38
N PRO A 98 -2.15 21.58 -9.02
CA PRO A 98 -1.73 21.49 -7.63
C PRO A 98 -1.66 22.87 -6.99
N SER A 99 -2.09 22.98 -5.74
CA SER A 99 -2.05 24.21 -4.95
C SER A 99 -1.24 24.07 -3.67
N MET A 100 -0.77 22.87 -3.30
CA MET A 100 0.17 22.70 -2.20
C MET A 100 1.61 22.94 -2.68
N SER A 101 2.42 23.60 -1.87
CA SER A 101 3.81 23.92 -2.20
C SER A 101 4.69 22.67 -2.38
N GLY A 102 4.32 21.56 -1.74
CA GLY A 102 5.00 20.27 -1.88
C GLY A 102 4.46 19.41 -3.03
N LEU A 103 3.49 19.91 -3.80
CA LEU A 103 2.83 19.24 -4.92
C LEU A 103 2.14 17.91 -4.53
N GLU A 104 1.89 17.67 -3.24
CA GLU A 104 1.26 16.45 -2.77
C GLU A 104 -0.13 16.30 -3.37
N ASP A 105 -0.86 17.41 -3.49
CA ASP A 105 -2.21 17.45 -4.02
C ASP A 105 -2.29 17.32 -5.56
N LYS A 106 -1.16 17.21 -6.24
CA LYS A 106 -1.10 16.67 -7.61
C LYS A 106 -1.66 15.26 -7.70
N TYR A 107 -1.64 14.54 -6.58
CA TYR A 107 -2.15 13.19 -6.49
C TYR A 107 -3.33 13.12 -5.51
N HIS A 108 -4.17 12.11 -5.69
CA HIS A 108 -5.14 11.73 -4.67
C HIS A 108 -4.51 10.70 -3.72
N TRP A 109 -4.53 11.02 -2.43
CA TRP A 109 -3.91 10.20 -1.39
C TRP A 109 -4.97 9.33 -0.72
N ALA A 110 -4.63 8.06 -0.54
CA ALA A 110 -5.50 7.10 0.13
C ALA A 110 -4.68 6.05 0.89
N LEU A 111 -5.37 5.29 1.73
CA LEU A 111 -4.82 4.14 2.42
C LEU A 111 -5.41 2.85 1.83
N ILE A 112 -4.56 1.86 1.57
CA ILE A 112 -4.97 0.52 1.16
C ILE A 112 -4.58 -0.47 2.26
N VAL A 113 -5.48 -1.39 2.56
CA VAL A 113 -5.21 -2.56 3.39
C VAL A 113 -5.29 -3.80 2.50
N GLY A 114 -4.18 -4.52 2.36
CA GLY A 114 -4.09 -5.69 1.48
C GLY A 114 -3.29 -6.84 2.09
N PRO A 115 -3.42 -8.06 1.55
CA PRO A 115 -2.64 -9.20 2.01
C PRO A 115 -1.14 -9.03 1.72
N LYS A 116 -0.26 -9.60 2.55
CA LYS A 116 1.20 -9.57 2.29
C LYS A 116 1.57 -10.19 0.93
N LYS A 117 0.87 -11.26 0.54
CA LYS A 117 1.08 -11.95 -0.73
C LYS A 117 -0.14 -11.68 -1.60
N GLU A 118 0.06 -10.92 -2.65
CA GLU A 118 -0.98 -10.65 -3.64
C GLU A 118 -1.09 -11.81 -4.62
N THR A 119 -2.31 -12.08 -5.06
CA THR A 119 -2.68 -13.07 -6.07
C THR A 119 -3.70 -12.38 -6.99
N PRO A 120 -3.98 -12.90 -8.19
CA PRO A 120 -4.97 -12.30 -9.07
C PRO A 120 -6.39 -12.17 -8.46
N LEU A 121 -6.69 -12.96 -7.42
CA LEU A 121 -7.96 -12.95 -6.69
C LEU A 121 -7.88 -12.18 -5.35
N SER A 122 -6.71 -11.65 -5.00
CA SER A 122 -6.51 -10.94 -3.75
C SER A 122 -7.38 -9.70 -3.69
N ARG A 123 -7.97 -9.50 -2.52
CA ARG A 123 -8.84 -8.37 -2.21
C ARG A 123 -8.26 -7.53 -1.09
N GLY A 124 -8.52 -6.24 -1.17
CA GLY A 124 -8.11 -5.26 -0.18
C GLY A 124 -9.25 -4.34 0.20
N LEU A 125 -8.91 -3.36 1.03
CA LEU A 125 -9.80 -2.30 1.47
C LEU A 125 -9.14 -0.97 1.16
N LEU A 126 -9.82 -0.14 0.36
CA LEU A 126 -9.48 1.25 0.12
C LEU A 126 -10.18 2.11 1.16
N CYS A 127 -9.41 2.94 1.86
CA CYS A 127 -9.86 3.95 2.80
C CYS A 127 -9.41 5.31 2.28
N GLN A 128 -10.35 6.21 2.01
CA GLN A 128 -10.06 7.51 1.42
C GLN A 128 -11.06 8.55 1.87
N VAL A 129 -10.73 9.82 1.65
CA VAL A 129 -11.69 10.92 1.73
C VAL A 129 -11.84 11.57 0.36
N ASN A 130 -13.07 11.87 -0.04
CA ASN A 130 -13.37 12.51 -1.31
C ASN A 130 -14.29 13.72 -1.08
N ASN A 131 -14.27 14.66 -2.02
CA ASN A 131 -15.32 15.66 -2.12
C ASN A 131 -16.50 14.99 -2.81
N GLY A 132 -17.65 14.99 -2.15
CA GLY A 132 -18.89 14.53 -2.76
C GLY A 132 -19.11 15.17 -4.14
N VAL A 133 -19.73 14.43 -5.05
CA VAL A 133 -20.10 14.95 -6.37
C VAL A 133 -21.51 15.52 -6.24
N GLY A 134 -21.66 16.84 -6.13
CA GLY A 134 -22.96 17.48 -5.97
C GLY A 134 -22.88 18.98 -5.72
N PRO A 135 -24.04 19.67 -5.66
CA PRO A 135 -24.11 21.11 -5.41
C PRO A 135 -23.62 21.53 -4.01
N TRP A 136 -23.52 20.57 -3.08
CA TRP A 136 -22.98 20.73 -1.75
C TRP A 136 -21.89 19.67 -1.55
N PRO A 137 -20.67 19.89 -2.09
CA PRO A 137 -19.61 18.90 -2.03
C PRO A 137 -19.08 18.80 -0.60
N ASP A 138 -19.70 17.93 0.20
CA ASP A 138 -19.21 17.60 1.53
C ASP A 138 -18.07 16.60 1.43
N TRP A 139 -17.04 16.79 2.24
CA TRP A 139 -15.98 15.81 2.42
C TRP A 139 -16.56 14.55 3.06
N GLN A 140 -16.31 13.39 2.45
CA GLN A 140 -16.82 12.11 2.94
C GLN A 140 -15.70 11.08 3.06
N TYR A 141 -15.69 10.38 4.19
CA TYR A 141 -14.88 9.19 4.37
C TYR A 141 -15.54 8.01 3.65
N GLU A 142 -14.81 7.39 2.73
CA GLU A 142 -15.22 6.20 2.01
C GLU A 142 -14.33 5.02 2.40
N GLN A 143 -14.97 3.90 2.71
CA GLN A 143 -14.31 2.62 2.92
C GLN A 143 -14.88 1.60 1.94
N ARG A 144 -14.08 1.16 0.98
CA ARG A 144 -14.54 0.30 -0.11
C ARG A 144 -13.64 -0.91 -0.27
N ASP A 145 -14.27 -2.05 -0.43
CA ASP A 145 -13.60 -3.27 -0.83
C ASP A 145 -13.12 -3.20 -2.29
N ILE A 146 -11.87 -3.54 -2.54
CA ILE A 146 -11.24 -3.44 -3.87
C ILE A 146 -10.55 -4.75 -4.27
N SER A 147 -10.38 -4.97 -5.57
CA SER A 147 -9.35 -5.89 -6.06
C SER A 147 -7.97 -5.31 -5.77
N MET A 148 -6.98 -6.16 -5.49
CA MET A 148 -5.59 -5.73 -5.36
C MET A 148 -4.91 -5.51 -6.71
N LYS A 149 -5.55 -5.89 -7.83
CA LYS A 149 -5.07 -5.56 -9.18
C LYS A 149 -5.00 -4.03 -9.37
N PRO A 150 -4.03 -3.52 -10.15
CA PRO A 150 -3.94 -2.11 -10.46
C PRO A 150 -5.24 -1.59 -11.07
N SER A 151 -5.74 -0.46 -10.55
CA SER A 151 -6.78 0.29 -11.25
C SER A 151 -6.12 1.29 -12.21
N PRO A 152 -6.81 1.73 -13.28
CA PRO A 152 -6.22 2.69 -14.24
C PRO A 152 -5.74 4.00 -13.63
N ARG A 153 -6.26 4.38 -12.45
CA ARG A 153 -5.87 5.59 -11.74
C ARG A 153 -4.81 5.36 -10.67
N LEU A 154 -4.50 4.13 -10.28
CA LEU A 154 -3.47 3.85 -9.29
C LEU A 154 -2.09 4.05 -9.92
N LEU A 155 -1.28 4.93 -9.34
CA LEU A 155 0.07 5.22 -9.83
C LEU A 155 1.12 4.43 -9.04
N VAL A 156 1.15 4.59 -7.72
CA VAL A 156 2.09 3.85 -6.85
C VAL A 156 1.45 3.49 -5.52
N ARG A 157 2.04 2.49 -4.84
CA ARG A 157 1.79 2.19 -3.43
C ARG A 157 3.11 2.19 -2.65
N VAL A 158 3.06 2.56 -1.38
CA VAL A 158 4.18 2.47 -0.44
C VAL A 158 3.72 1.69 0.77
N THR A 159 4.31 0.51 1.03
CA THR A 159 4.04 -0.25 2.25
C THR A 159 4.63 0.48 3.45
N VAL A 160 3.78 0.85 4.40
CA VAL A 160 4.17 1.64 5.59
C VAL A 160 4.02 0.86 6.89
N ALA A 161 3.27 -0.24 6.91
CA ALA A 161 3.13 -1.04 8.13
C ALA A 161 2.71 -2.49 7.89
N LYS A 162 3.08 -3.35 8.85
CA LYS A 162 2.51 -4.69 9.07
C LYS A 162 1.28 -4.52 9.96
N ILE A 163 0.13 -5.07 9.59
CA ILE A 163 -1.11 -4.91 10.38
C ILE A 163 -1.18 -5.99 11.46
N ARG A 164 -1.40 -5.56 12.71
CA ARG A 164 -1.58 -6.45 13.86
C ARG A 164 -3.06 -6.76 14.11
N ASN A 165 -3.91 -5.73 14.03
CA ASN A 165 -5.34 -5.86 14.28
C ASN A 165 -6.16 -5.06 13.25
N ARG A 166 -6.70 -5.77 12.25
CA ARG A 166 -7.48 -5.17 11.16
C ARG A 166 -8.77 -4.49 11.65
N ARG A 167 -9.44 -5.06 12.65
CA ARG A 167 -10.67 -4.46 13.22
C ARG A 167 -10.35 -3.13 13.88
N ARG A 168 -9.28 -3.07 14.68
CA ARG A 168 -8.86 -1.83 15.33
C ARG A 168 -8.41 -0.78 14.33
N LEU A 169 -7.60 -1.17 13.34
CA LEU A 169 -7.20 -0.29 12.24
C LEU A 169 -8.43 0.36 11.57
N LYS A 170 -9.44 -0.44 11.21
CA LYS A 170 -10.67 0.07 10.58
C LYS A 170 -11.47 1.02 11.49
N SER A 171 -11.42 0.84 12.81
CA SER A 171 -12.02 1.80 13.76
C SER A 171 -11.27 3.12 13.69
N VAL A 172 -9.95 3.09 13.89
CA VAL A 172 -9.11 4.30 13.92
C VAL A 172 -9.23 5.10 12.62
N LEU A 173 -9.23 4.45 11.45
CA LEU A 173 -9.38 5.14 10.17
C LEU A 173 -10.75 5.82 10.00
N ARG A 174 -11.82 5.18 10.48
CA ARG A 174 -13.16 5.74 10.42
C ARG A 174 -13.35 6.88 11.42
N ASP A 175 -12.72 6.77 12.57
CA ASP A 175 -12.80 7.75 13.66
C ASP A 175 -11.83 8.93 13.45
N THR A 176 -11.03 8.89 12.38
CA THR A 176 -10.14 10.00 12.00
C THR A 176 -10.99 11.20 11.54
N PRO A 177 -10.86 12.39 12.17
CA PRO A 177 -11.69 13.55 11.86
C PRO A 177 -11.61 14.00 10.41
N LEU A 178 -12.73 14.47 9.88
CA LEU A 178 -12.80 15.29 8.67
C LEU A 178 -12.78 16.76 9.10
N ARG A 179 -12.08 17.62 8.37
CA ARG A 179 -12.00 19.07 8.65
C ARG A 179 -12.39 19.90 7.42
N PRO A 180 -13.60 19.72 6.87
CA PRO A 180 -14.07 20.49 5.71
C PRO A 180 -14.04 22.01 5.94
N GLU A 181 -14.15 22.44 7.20
CA GLU A 181 -14.12 23.83 7.64
C GLU A 181 -12.72 24.46 7.57
N GLN A 182 -11.66 23.65 7.56
CA GLN A 182 -10.30 24.14 7.47
C GLN A 182 -9.97 24.47 6.01
N GLU A 183 -9.68 25.74 5.75
CA GLU A 183 -9.29 26.21 4.42
C GLU A 183 -8.09 25.41 3.89
N GLY A 184 -8.21 24.93 2.65
CA GLY A 184 -7.16 24.15 1.99
C GLY A 184 -7.02 22.70 2.46
N TRP A 185 -7.88 22.20 3.36
CA TRP A 185 -7.87 20.80 3.78
C TRP A 185 -8.16 19.85 2.62
N LYS A 186 -7.36 18.79 2.47
CA LYS A 186 -7.43 17.80 1.38
C LYS A 186 -7.26 16.38 1.92
N CYS A 187 -7.29 15.42 0.98
CA CYS A 187 -7.02 14.01 1.27
C CYS A 187 -5.62 13.76 1.84
N VAL A 188 -4.66 14.64 1.57
CA VAL A 188 -3.27 14.56 2.06
C VAL A 188 -3.27 14.69 3.59
N GLU A 189 -3.95 15.72 4.11
CA GLU A 189 -4.09 16.02 5.53
C GLU A 189 -4.84 14.90 6.25
N TRP A 190 -5.88 14.32 5.65
CA TRP A 190 -6.55 13.15 6.23
C TRP A 190 -5.62 11.94 6.36
N VAL A 191 -4.80 11.63 5.34
CA VAL A 191 -3.82 10.53 5.44
C VAL A 191 -2.79 10.82 6.53
N GLN A 192 -2.31 12.05 6.64
CA GLN A 192 -1.41 12.47 7.71
C GLN A 192 -2.03 12.25 9.10
N GLU A 193 -3.27 12.70 9.32
CA GLU A 193 -3.97 12.52 10.59
C GLU A 193 -4.25 11.05 10.89
N ALA A 194 -4.64 10.26 9.89
CA ALA A 194 -4.89 8.82 10.02
C ALA A 194 -3.62 8.06 10.44
N LEU A 195 -2.47 8.35 9.83
CA LEU A 195 -1.19 7.75 10.22
C LEU A 195 -0.79 8.11 11.65
N ARG A 196 -0.97 9.38 12.04
CA ARG A 196 -0.73 9.84 13.41
C ARG A 196 -1.67 9.15 14.41
N ALA A 197 -2.95 8.98 14.06
CA ALA A 197 -3.93 8.32 14.91
C ALA A 197 -3.60 6.82 15.09
N LEU A 198 -3.17 6.14 14.02
CA LEU A 198 -2.73 4.74 14.07
C LEU A 198 -1.44 4.56 14.89
N ASP A 199 -0.52 5.51 14.83
CA ASP A 199 0.69 5.52 15.65
C ASP A 199 0.34 5.65 17.14
N LYS A 200 -0.49 6.64 17.47
CA LYS A 200 -0.97 6.90 18.84
C LYS A 200 -1.77 5.73 19.41
N ASP A 201 -2.52 5.02 18.56
CA ASP A 201 -3.30 3.84 18.96
C ASP A 201 -2.41 2.71 19.51
N GLY A 202 -1.23 2.48 18.91
CA GLY A 202 -0.25 1.50 19.38
C GLY A 202 -0.70 0.02 19.33
N SER A 203 -1.92 -0.28 18.84
CA SER A 203 -2.51 -1.63 18.91
C SER A 203 -2.97 -2.17 17.55
N ALA A 204 -3.24 -1.29 16.58
CA ALA A 204 -3.60 -1.62 15.20
C ALA A 204 -2.40 -2.13 14.39
N LEU A 205 -1.22 -1.53 14.57
CA LEU A 205 -0.02 -1.79 13.77
C LEU A 205 1.00 -2.68 14.51
N GLY A 206 1.80 -3.39 13.73
CA GLY A 206 3.02 -4.09 14.17
C GLY A 206 4.25 -3.23 13.84
N THR A 207 5.24 -3.80 13.16
CA THR A 207 6.34 -3.00 12.57
C THR A 207 5.77 -1.97 11.60
N SER A 208 6.10 -0.69 11.78
CA SER A 208 5.57 0.41 10.99
C SER A 208 6.53 1.59 10.85
N VAL A 209 6.33 2.37 9.79
CA VAL A 209 6.84 3.72 9.59
C VAL A 209 5.62 4.62 9.41
N SER A 210 5.21 5.29 10.48
CA SER A 210 4.01 6.13 10.58
C SER A 210 4.33 7.64 10.61
N GLU A 211 5.62 7.99 10.69
CA GLU A 211 6.07 9.38 10.71
C GLU A 211 5.80 10.03 9.34
N TRP A 212 4.98 11.08 9.35
CA TRP A 212 4.42 11.68 8.14
C TRP A 212 5.47 12.13 7.15
N GLN A 213 6.50 12.86 7.61
CA GLN A 213 7.50 13.44 6.71
C GLN A 213 8.23 12.33 5.95
N THR A 214 8.63 11.28 6.64
CA THR A 214 9.26 10.09 6.04
C THR A 214 8.34 9.43 5.02
N VAL A 215 7.08 9.15 5.38
CA VAL A 215 6.13 8.50 4.47
C VAL A 215 5.87 9.34 3.22
N ARG A 216 5.64 10.64 3.42
CA ARG A 216 5.39 11.61 2.36
C ARG A 216 6.57 11.68 1.39
N ASP A 217 7.78 11.88 1.92
CA ASP A 217 8.97 12.09 1.10
C ASP A 217 9.29 10.85 0.26
N TRP A 218 9.14 9.65 0.82
CA TRP A 218 9.31 8.41 0.06
C TRP A 218 8.22 8.19 -0.99
N ALA A 219 6.96 8.49 -0.68
CA ALA A 219 5.87 8.38 -1.66
C ALA A 219 6.09 9.33 -2.84
N MET A 220 6.44 10.59 -2.57
CA MET A 220 6.68 11.62 -3.58
C MET A 220 7.96 11.35 -4.39
N TRP A 221 9.03 10.89 -3.74
CA TRP A 221 10.24 10.46 -4.44
C TRP A 221 9.97 9.26 -5.36
N TYR A 222 9.22 8.26 -4.88
CA TYR A 222 9.01 7.02 -5.63
C TYR A 222 8.15 7.26 -6.87
N ILE A 223 7.09 8.05 -6.77
CA ILE A 223 6.27 8.39 -7.94
C ILE A 223 7.05 9.21 -8.97
N ASP A 224 7.91 10.14 -8.54
CA ASP A 224 8.82 10.87 -9.44
C ASP A 224 9.80 9.93 -10.15
N ALA A 225 10.40 9.00 -9.40
CA ALA A 225 11.29 7.99 -9.98
C ALA A 225 10.56 7.13 -11.04
N LYS A 226 9.28 6.79 -10.82
CA LYS A 226 8.46 6.06 -11.78
C LYS A 226 8.08 6.88 -13.00
N HIS A 227 7.84 8.18 -12.84
CA HIS A 227 7.67 9.08 -13.97
C HIS A 227 8.93 9.13 -14.84
N ARG A 228 10.12 9.35 -14.25
CA ARG A 228 11.39 9.39 -14.98
C ARG A 228 11.73 8.08 -15.68
N ALA A 229 11.39 6.95 -15.06
CA ALA A 229 11.56 5.64 -15.66
C ALA A 229 10.63 5.37 -16.85
N GLY A 230 9.56 6.18 -17.03
CA GLY A 230 8.53 5.93 -18.03
C GLY A 230 7.61 4.76 -17.67
N ARG A 231 7.26 4.63 -16.38
CA ARG A 231 6.37 3.55 -15.91
C ARG A 231 4.91 3.77 -16.33
N PHE A 232 4.51 5.02 -16.55
CA PHE A 232 3.13 5.41 -16.81
C PHE A 232 2.85 5.73 -18.29
N ASP A 233 3.87 5.61 -19.15
CA ASP A 233 3.78 5.73 -20.61
C ASP A 233 4.13 4.38 -21.27
N ARG A 234 5.41 4.10 -21.49
CA ARG A 234 5.92 3.03 -22.36
C ARG A 234 6.09 1.69 -21.65
N TYR A 235 6.31 1.70 -20.33
CA TYR A 235 6.49 0.49 -19.52
C TYR A 235 5.30 0.23 -18.62
N TYR A 236 4.09 0.56 -19.09
CA TYR A 236 2.89 0.29 -18.33
C TYR A 236 2.62 -1.21 -18.22
N ASP A 237 2.81 -1.78 -17.02
CA ASP A 237 2.35 -3.11 -16.65
C ASP A 237 0.96 -3.00 -15.96
N PRO A 238 -0.10 -3.58 -16.56
CA PRO A 238 -1.46 -3.55 -16.02
C PRO A 238 -1.69 -4.55 -14.87
N ASP A 239 -0.79 -5.51 -14.68
CA ASP A 239 -0.97 -6.60 -13.73
C ASP A 239 -0.30 -6.30 -12.38
N HIS A 240 0.75 -5.47 -12.34
CA HIS A 240 1.50 -5.16 -11.12
C HIS A 240 1.54 -3.66 -10.82
N ALA A 241 1.09 -3.27 -9.62
CA ALA A 241 1.16 -1.89 -9.17
C ALA A 241 2.58 -1.59 -8.69
N PRO A 242 3.25 -0.52 -9.16
CA PRO A 242 4.55 -0.12 -8.62
C PRO A 242 4.45 0.05 -7.10
N THR A 243 5.20 -0.76 -6.35
CA THR A 243 5.09 -0.81 -4.89
C THR A 243 6.47 -0.71 -4.25
N TRP A 244 6.66 0.27 -3.36
CA TRP A 244 7.86 0.40 -2.54
C TRP A 244 7.59 -0.13 -1.13
N ASP A 245 8.37 -1.08 -0.63
CA ASP A 245 8.31 -1.52 0.76
C ASP A 245 9.23 -0.63 1.60
N LEU A 246 8.65 0.33 2.32
CA LEU A 246 9.40 1.25 3.18
C LEU A 246 9.97 0.55 4.42
N LEU A 247 9.45 -0.62 4.80
CA LEU A 247 9.94 -1.38 5.95
C LEU A 247 11.24 -2.12 5.62
N GLU A 248 11.38 -2.57 4.38
CA GLU A 248 12.54 -3.32 3.89
C GLU A 248 13.42 -2.46 2.95
N ASN A 249 13.01 -1.22 2.67
CA ASN A 249 13.67 -0.24 1.81
C ASN A 249 13.98 -0.79 0.41
N THR A 250 12.97 -1.37 -0.24
CA THR A 250 13.12 -2.02 -1.55
C THR A 250 11.84 -1.93 -2.38
N GLU A 251 11.98 -1.98 -3.70
CA GLU A 251 10.83 -2.13 -4.58
C GLU A 251 10.36 -3.59 -4.61
N THR A 252 9.06 -3.81 -4.56
CA THR A 252 8.46 -5.14 -4.61
C THR A 252 7.76 -5.39 -5.92
N VAL A 253 8.01 -6.56 -6.51
CA VAL A 253 7.23 -7.10 -7.62
C VAL A 253 6.14 -7.98 -7.00
N THR A 254 4.98 -7.39 -6.74
CA THR A 254 3.80 -8.04 -6.12
C THR A 254 2.61 -7.98 -7.03
#